data_AF-A0AA34Z1S9-F1
#
_entry.id   AF-A0AA34Z1S9-F1
#
_cell.length_a   1.000
_cell.length_b   1.000
_cell.length_c   1.000
_cell.angle_alpha   90.00
_cell.angle_beta   90.00
_cell.angle_gamma   90.00
#
_symmetry.space_group_name_H-M   'P 1'
#
loop_
_entity.id
_entity.type
_entity.pdbx_description
1 polymer ?
#
loop_
_entity_poly.entity_id
_entity_poly.type
_entity_poly.pdbx_seq_one_letter_code
_entity_poly.pdbx_strand_id
1 'polypeptide(L)'
;MDLISIHDELLYIHLNGWYLKSKEFTMRKFITVINVMLMLTGKTVYAEDIDIVVTGTVTRSYSVNLTNKVTLGSGLSNCAMIGSVNSIDMGGTVATKNDGSGKVAYYTLIERSSSSAVEVCSGQYANYRIYKTSVDGIGISYNDADPSSESKGSPITPTALTKYIANVNTTNVHVWVDVRLWRYSAAADSLPFGLLNIQGPAIAQGVGASSAGDVIDRCSSLSTGTNPRLCLTDIIKYPQITTSVYSGTCEFVNASKTVQMGKRNIPANAAEGYGSPWVDASFQLRCPDAWGYYSNPSSPTTITRNSAVMVTVKPRDGVVNASKGIFKLDGSGAQGVGIQLAWGDYGSQGETPAKPVQLNTPTNASGISSNFAAGPYAKGSNAVSGDGTIKMAARYIRPTGTVQPGPANGLVEILANYQ
;
A
#
# COMPACT_ATOMS: atom_id res chain seq x y z
N MET A 1 35.47 -43.72 7.74
CA MET A 1 36.46 -43.18 6.77
C MET A 1 37.13 -44.43 6.27
N ASP A 2 36.61 -44.98 5.20
CA ASP A 2 36.75 -46.41 4.92
C ASP A 2 37.86 -46.58 3.89
N LEU A 3 38.91 -47.32 4.29
CA LEU A 3 40.10 -47.51 3.47
C LEU A 3 39.94 -48.79 2.63
N ILE A 4 40.02 -48.65 1.32
CA ILE A 4 40.13 -49.78 0.38
C ILE A 4 41.58 -49.84 -0.07
N SER A 5 42.25 -50.97 0.18
CA SER A 5 43.63 -51.22 -0.26
C SER A 5 43.70 -52.53 -1.04
N ILE A 6 44.47 -52.53 -2.13
CA ILE A 6 44.70 -53.70 -2.99
C ILE A 6 46.20 -54.00 -2.99
N HIS A 7 46.58 -55.20 -2.57
CA HIS A 7 47.93 -55.74 -2.72
C HIS A 7 47.84 -57.20 -3.16
N ASP A 8 48.65 -57.58 -4.16
CA ASP A 8 48.84 -58.95 -4.65
C ASP A 8 47.55 -59.76 -4.82
N GLU A 9 46.67 -59.25 -5.70
CA GLU A 9 45.39 -59.87 -6.09
C GLU A 9 44.38 -60.10 -4.95
N LEU A 10 44.61 -59.53 -3.76
CA LEU A 10 43.70 -59.60 -2.62
C LEU A 10 43.09 -58.23 -2.31
N LEU A 11 41.76 -58.18 -2.32
CA LEU A 11 40.99 -57.02 -1.87
C LEU A 11 40.68 -57.14 -0.37
N TYR A 12 41.08 -56.13 0.41
CA TYR A 12 40.71 -56.01 1.82
C TYR A 12 39.67 -54.90 1.97
N ILE A 13 38.48 -55.25 2.48
CA ILE A 13 37.42 -54.31 2.84
C ILE A 13 37.27 -54.33 4.36
N HIS A 14 37.53 -53.20 5.01
CA HIS A 14 37.32 -53.03 6.45
C HIS A 14 35.96 -52.39 6.72
N LEU A 15 35.00 -53.19 7.20
CA LEU A 15 33.70 -52.72 7.69
C LEU A 15 33.42 -53.31 9.08
N ASN A 16 33.35 -52.44 10.10
CA ASN A 16 32.84 -52.72 11.45
C ASN A 16 33.03 -54.15 11.99
N GLY A 17 34.28 -54.63 11.99
CA GLY A 17 34.66 -55.87 12.68
C GLY A 17 34.45 -57.19 11.94
N TRP A 18 34.10 -57.20 10.64
CA TRP A 18 33.97 -58.44 9.85
C TRP A 18 35.05 -58.54 8.76
N TYR A 19 35.69 -59.72 8.64
CA TYR A 19 36.71 -60.02 7.63
C TYR A 19 36.18 -60.99 6.57
N LEU A 20 36.28 -60.62 5.30
CA LEU A 20 35.99 -61.49 4.16
C LEU A 20 37.27 -61.68 3.33
N LYS A 21 37.71 -62.93 3.16
CA LYS A 21 38.89 -63.31 2.37
C LYS A 21 38.45 -64.25 1.25
N SER A 22 38.67 -63.87 -0.01
CA SER A 22 38.32 -64.66 -1.21
C SER A 22 39.54 -64.79 -2.12
N LYS A 23 39.79 -65.98 -2.65
CA LYS A 23 41.04 -66.35 -3.34
C LYS A 23 40.92 -66.57 -4.86
N GLU A 24 39.76 -66.28 -5.46
CA GLU A 24 39.59 -66.34 -6.92
C GLU A 24 38.69 -65.21 -7.41
N PHE A 25 39.25 -64.29 -8.20
CA PHE A 25 38.61 -63.05 -8.63
C PHE A 25 38.34 -63.07 -10.14
N THR A 26 37.08 -63.24 -10.54
CA THR A 26 36.63 -62.99 -11.92
C THR A 26 35.74 -61.74 -11.94
N MET A 27 36.07 -60.79 -12.83
CA MET A 27 35.47 -59.44 -12.91
C MET A 27 33.94 -59.43 -12.98
N ARG A 28 33.30 -60.50 -13.49
CA ARG A 28 31.83 -60.67 -13.50
C ARG A 28 31.22 -60.85 -12.09
N LYS A 29 31.89 -61.56 -11.17
CA LYS A 29 31.41 -61.70 -9.78
C LYS A 29 31.53 -60.38 -9.01
N PHE A 30 32.50 -59.53 -9.36
CA PHE A 30 32.70 -58.23 -8.72
C PHE A 30 31.56 -57.24 -9.05
N ILE A 31 31.09 -57.22 -10.30
CA ILE A 31 29.95 -56.40 -10.72
C ILE A 31 28.66 -56.87 -10.02
N THR A 32 28.46 -58.18 -9.85
CA THR A 32 27.28 -58.71 -9.15
C THR A 32 27.31 -58.39 -7.65
N VAL A 33 28.47 -58.51 -6.98
CA VAL A 33 28.59 -58.20 -5.54
C VAL A 33 28.50 -56.70 -5.27
N ILE A 34 29.03 -55.84 -6.15
CA ILE A 34 28.86 -54.37 -6.03
C ILE A 34 27.41 -53.97 -6.26
N ASN A 35 26.71 -54.54 -7.26
CA ASN A 35 25.29 -54.26 -7.47
C ASN A 35 24.42 -54.73 -6.29
N VAL A 36 24.75 -55.88 -5.67
CA VAL A 36 24.04 -56.39 -4.49
C VAL A 36 24.39 -55.58 -3.23
N MET A 37 25.64 -55.12 -3.06
CA MET A 37 26.01 -54.23 -1.95
C MET A 37 25.42 -52.82 -2.08
N LEU A 38 25.36 -52.24 -3.29
CA LEU A 38 24.68 -50.96 -3.51
C LEU A 38 23.18 -51.04 -3.17
N MET A 39 22.55 -52.21 -3.41
CA MET A 39 21.17 -52.46 -3.00
C MET A 39 21.01 -52.70 -1.49
N LEU A 40 22.05 -53.17 -0.78
CA LEU A 40 21.99 -53.49 0.66
C LEU A 40 22.44 -52.34 1.58
N THR A 41 23.24 -51.39 1.09
CA THR A 41 23.63 -50.19 1.84
C THR A 41 23.01 -48.89 1.30
N GLY A 42 22.37 -48.94 0.14
CA GLY A 42 21.43 -47.91 -0.26
C GLY A 42 20.22 -48.02 0.66
N LYS A 43 20.00 -47.02 1.52
CA LYS A 43 18.61 -46.70 1.87
C LYS A 43 17.92 -46.48 0.52
N THR A 44 17.16 -47.46 0.05
CA THR A 44 16.16 -47.23 -0.97
C THR A 44 15.24 -46.17 -0.38
N VAL A 45 15.46 -44.92 -0.79
CA VAL A 45 14.50 -43.84 -0.58
C VAL A 45 13.39 -44.17 -1.56
N TYR A 46 12.50 -45.08 -1.17
CA TYR A 46 11.27 -45.27 -1.92
C TYR A 46 10.55 -43.93 -1.86
N ALA A 47 10.28 -43.35 -3.02
CA ALA A 47 9.29 -42.30 -3.13
C ALA A 47 7.99 -42.88 -2.58
N GLU A 48 7.48 -42.30 -1.50
CA GLU A 48 6.22 -42.73 -0.92
C GLU A 48 5.07 -42.02 -1.62
N ASP A 49 4.01 -42.77 -1.90
CA ASP A 49 2.71 -42.23 -2.25
C ASP A 49 2.03 -41.78 -0.96
N ILE A 50 1.64 -40.51 -0.91
CA ILE A 50 0.96 -39.88 0.23
C ILE A 50 -0.50 -39.60 -0.16
N ASP A 51 -1.46 -40.13 0.60
CA ASP A 51 -2.89 -39.84 0.52
C ASP A 51 -3.27 -38.76 1.53
N ILE A 52 -3.81 -37.64 1.03
CA ILE A 52 -4.28 -36.52 1.84
C ILE A 52 -5.79 -36.35 1.69
N VAL A 53 -6.50 -36.60 2.78
CA VAL A 53 -7.93 -36.34 2.91
C VAL A 53 -8.15 -35.02 3.61
N VAL A 54 -8.85 -34.11 2.93
CA VAL A 54 -9.25 -32.81 3.46
C VAL A 54 -10.70 -32.87 3.90
N THR A 55 -10.98 -32.52 5.16
CA THR A 55 -12.34 -32.35 5.67
C THR A 55 -12.64 -30.86 5.87
N GLY A 56 -13.77 -30.41 5.33
CA GLY A 56 -14.25 -29.03 5.44
C GLY A 56 -14.49 -28.35 4.08
N THR A 57 -14.81 -27.06 4.13
CA THR A 57 -15.00 -26.24 2.93
C THR A 57 -13.65 -25.75 2.43
N VAL A 58 -13.18 -26.33 1.32
CA VAL A 58 -11.89 -26.02 0.70
C VAL A 58 -11.85 -24.61 0.11
N THR A 59 -12.97 -24.07 -0.36
CA THR A 59 -13.03 -22.72 -0.94
C THR A 59 -14.05 -21.88 -0.21
N ARG A 60 -13.61 -20.78 0.41
CA ARG A 60 -14.52 -19.87 1.13
C ARG A 60 -14.16 -18.40 0.94
N SER A 61 -15.15 -17.53 1.14
CA SER A 61 -14.92 -16.10 1.23
C SER A 61 -14.45 -15.73 2.64
N TYR A 62 -13.73 -14.61 2.74
CA TYR A 62 -13.35 -14.04 4.02
C TYR A 62 -13.49 -12.52 3.97
N SER A 63 -13.98 -11.94 5.06
CA SER A 63 -14.11 -10.49 5.21
C SER A 63 -13.54 -10.05 6.55
N VAL A 64 -12.73 -8.98 6.54
CA VAL A 64 -12.25 -8.32 7.76
C VAL A 64 -12.41 -6.82 7.64
N ASN A 65 -12.81 -6.20 8.75
CA ASN A 65 -12.90 -4.76 8.86
C ASN A 65 -11.64 -4.22 9.53
N LEU A 66 -10.91 -3.36 8.82
CA LEU A 66 -9.88 -2.54 9.43
C LEU A 66 -10.57 -1.43 10.22
N THR A 67 -10.48 -1.51 11.55
CA THR A 67 -10.93 -0.42 12.45
C THR A 67 -10.16 0.89 12.23
N ASN A 68 -9.07 0.82 11.47
CA ASN A 68 -8.18 1.90 11.15
C ASN A 68 -8.82 2.85 10.13
N LYS A 69 -9.09 4.08 10.55
CA LYS A 69 -9.42 5.19 9.65
C LYS A 69 -8.15 5.85 9.13
N VAL A 70 -8.18 6.35 7.90
CA VAL A 70 -7.03 6.98 7.23
C VAL A 70 -7.45 8.31 6.61
N THR A 71 -6.62 9.35 6.75
CA THR A 71 -6.79 10.62 6.02
C THR A 71 -5.57 10.85 5.15
N LEU A 72 -5.78 10.84 3.83
CA LEU A 72 -4.70 10.86 2.84
C LEU A 72 -4.24 12.29 2.56
N GLY A 73 -3.10 12.70 3.11
CA GLY A 73 -2.48 13.98 2.81
C GLY A 73 -1.83 14.00 1.41
N SER A 74 -1.66 15.20 0.85
CA SER A 74 -1.01 15.36 -0.47
C SER A 74 0.50 15.09 -0.44
N GLY A 75 1.12 15.04 0.74
CA GLY A 75 2.51 14.65 0.94
C GLY A 75 2.76 13.14 1.03
N LEU A 76 1.72 12.30 0.97
CA LEU A 76 1.87 10.86 1.02
C LEU A 76 2.69 10.37 -0.18
N SER A 77 3.71 9.54 0.04
CA SER A 77 4.50 9.01 -1.07
C SER A 77 3.74 7.93 -1.86
N ASN A 78 4.18 7.67 -3.09
CA ASN A 78 3.74 6.46 -3.79
C ASN A 78 4.18 5.22 -3.00
N CYS A 79 3.37 4.17 -3.03
CA CYS A 79 3.62 2.90 -2.34
C CYS A 79 3.81 3.06 -0.82
N ALA A 80 3.11 4.05 -0.23
CA ALA A 80 3.05 4.20 1.21
C ALA A 80 2.00 3.25 1.79
N MET A 81 2.31 2.63 2.92
CA MET A 81 1.31 1.89 3.67
C MET A 81 0.26 2.87 4.22
N ILE A 82 -0.99 2.45 4.20
CA ILE A 82 -2.13 3.27 4.65
C ILE A 82 -2.94 2.57 5.74
N GLY A 83 -2.85 1.24 5.84
CA GLY A 83 -3.54 0.49 6.89
C GLY A 83 -2.96 -0.91 7.04
N SER A 84 -3.25 -1.54 8.16
CA SER A 84 -2.72 -2.86 8.48
C SER A 84 -3.52 -3.53 9.58
N VAL A 85 -3.48 -4.85 9.56
CA VAL A 85 -4.02 -5.73 10.59
C VAL A 85 -3.12 -6.95 10.64
N ASN A 86 -2.72 -7.32 11.86
CA ASN A 86 -1.73 -8.38 12.06
C ASN A 86 -2.42 -9.65 12.52
N SER A 87 -1.79 -10.78 12.19
CA SER A 87 -2.10 -12.10 12.76
C SER A 87 -3.59 -12.46 12.61
N ILE A 88 -4.14 -12.22 11.43
CA ILE A 88 -5.49 -12.66 11.11
C ILE A 88 -5.48 -14.16 10.87
N ASP A 89 -6.30 -14.90 11.61
CA ASP A 89 -6.73 -16.24 11.22
C ASP A 89 -7.91 -16.14 10.27
N MET A 90 -7.70 -16.51 9.00
CA MET A 90 -8.76 -16.54 7.99
C MET A 90 -9.52 -17.89 8.00
N GLY A 91 -9.30 -18.68 9.05
CA GLY A 91 -9.81 -20.03 9.27
C GLY A 91 -8.87 -21.10 8.72
N GLY A 92 -9.30 -22.36 8.84
CA GLY A 92 -8.57 -23.50 8.30
C GLY A 92 -9.43 -24.68 7.91
N THR A 93 -8.80 -25.67 7.30
CA THR A 93 -9.35 -27.00 7.08
C THR A 93 -8.57 -28.04 7.87
N VAL A 94 -9.12 -29.25 8.00
CA VAL A 94 -8.40 -30.38 8.59
C VAL A 94 -7.80 -31.20 7.47
N ALA A 95 -6.47 -31.35 7.48
CA ALA A 95 -5.77 -32.26 6.60
C ALA A 95 -5.40 -33.52 7.37
N THR A 96 -5.83 -34.67 6.87
CA THR A 96 -5.49 -35.99 7.39
C THR A 96 -4.69 -36.76 6.36
N LYS A 97 -3.58 -37.33 6.80
CA LYS A 97 -2.72 -38.22 6.04
C LYS A 97 -3.05 -39.66 6.41
N ASN A 98 -3.29 -40.52 5.42
CA ASN A 98 -3.74 -41.90 5.63
C ASN A 98 -2.64 -42.97 5.49
N ASP A 99 -1.55 -42.68 4.79
CA ASP A 99 -0.44 -43.61 4.48
C ASP A 99 0.91 -42.88 4.31
N GLY A 100 2.04 -43.60 4.36
CA GLY A 100 3.40 -43.03 4.23
C GLY A 100 4.00 -42.41 5.51
N SER A 101 5.32 -42.16 5.52
CA SER A 101 6.12 -41.61 6.64
C SER A 101 5.62 -40.24 7.10
N GLY A 102 5.38 -40.04 8.40
CA GLY A 102 4.53 -38.96 8.92
C GLY A 102 4.93 -37.49 8.64
N LYS A 103 5.99 -37.20 7.87
CA LYS A 103 6.45 -35.84 7.57
C LYS A 103 5.74 -35.22 6.36
N VAL A 104 4.95 -34.19 6.61
CA VAL A 104 4.37 -33.33 5.56
C VAL A 104 4.85 -31.89 5.73
N ALA A 105 4.97 -31.18 4.61
CA ALA A 105 5.31 -29.76 4.60
C ALA A 105 4.04 -28.93 4.38
N TYR A 106 3.89 -27.85 5.13
CA TYR A 106 2.77 -26.92 4.97
C TYR A 106 3.20 -25.73 4.15
N TYR A 107 2.35 -25.30 3.23
CA TYR A 107 2.65 -24.23 2.29
C TYR A 107 1.56 -23.18 2.31
N THR A 108 1.94 -21.92 2.06
CA THR A 108 0.98 -20.86 1.70
C THR A 108 1.43 -20.14 0.44
N LEU A 109 0.48 -19.67 -0.36
CA LEU A 109 0.73 -18.92 -1.58
C LEU A 109 -0.45 -18.05 -1.96
N ILE A 110 -0.19 -17.10 -2.85
CA ILE A 110 -1.24 -16.44 -3.63
C ILE A 110 -1.58 -17.32 -4.82
N GLU A 111 -2.87 -17.51 -5.09
CA GLU A 111 -3.31 -18.36 -6.19
C GLU A 111 -3.02 -17.68 -7.55
N ARG A 112 -2.21 -18.33 -8.40
CA ARG A 112 -1.80 -17.80 -9.73
C ARG A 112 -2.95 -17.61 -10.71
N SER A 113 -4.05 -18.35 -10.53
CA SER A 113 -5.26 -18.24 -11.37
C SER A 113 -6.03 -16.93 -11.12
N SER A 114 -5.71 -16.21 -10.04
CA SER A 114 -6.30 -14.91 -9.75
C SER A 114 -5.69 -13.86 -10.68
N SER A 115 -6.51 -13.26 -11.54
CA SER A 115 -6.15 -12.09 -12.36
C SER A 115 -5.71 -10.86 -11.53
N SER A 116 -5.76 -10.95 -10.20
CA SER A 116 -5.36 -9.93 -9.22
C SER A 116 -3.92 -10.10 -8.69
N ALA A 117 -3.19 -11.15 -9.07
CA ALA A 117 -1.79 -11.36 -8.64
C ALA A 117 -0.78 -10.49 -9.42
N VAL A 118 -1.16 -9.27 -9.76
CA VAL A 118 -0.30 -8.30 -10.47
C VAL A 118 0.43 -7.48 -9.41
N GLU A 119 1.75 -7.67 -9.32
CA GLU A 119 2.59 -6.89 -8.41
C GLU A 119 2.68 -5.43 -8.86
N VAL A 120 2.60 -4.53 -7.89
CA VAL A 120 2.81 -3.09 -8.00
C VAL A 120 3.88 -2.69 -7.00
N CYS A 121 4.52 -1.54 -7.19
CA CYS A 121 5.58 -1.07 -6.29
C CYS A 121 6.75 -2.07 -6.17
N SER A 122 7.03 -2.83 -7.23
CA SER A 122 8.02 -3.90 -7.18
C SER A 122 9.40 -3.38 -6.85
N GLY A 123 10.11 -4.09 -5.98
CA GLY A 123 11.45 -3.72 -5.50
C GLY A 123 11.49 -2.58 -4.48
N GLN A 124 10.36 -1.92 -4.16
CA GLN A 124 10.37 -0.80 -3.22
C GLN A 124 10.57 -1.23 -1.77
N TYR A 125 10.11 -2.42 -1.40
CA TYR A 125 10.34 -2.98 -0.08
C TYR A 125 10.78 -4.45 -0.18
N ALA A 126 11.90 -4.78 0.45
CA ALA A 126 12.46 -6.14 0.40
C ALA A 126 11.49 -7.20 0.95
N ASN A 127 10.83 -6.89 2.08
CA ASN A 127 10.00 -7.83 2.85
C ASN A 127 8.51 -7.78 2.51
N TYR A 128 8.10 -7.01 1.48
CA TYR A 128 6.71 -6.90 1.08
C TYR A 128 6.58 -7.08 -0.43
N ARG A 129 5.49 -7.70 -0.83
CA ARG A 129 5.05 -7.79 -2.23
C ARG A 129 3.64 -7.25 -2.27
N ILE A 130 3.46 -6.17 -3.03
CA ILE A 130 2.21 -5.40 -3.05
C ILE A 130 1.49 -5.77 -4.34
N TYR A 131 0.24 -6.20 -4.24
CA TYR A 131 -0.57 -6.63 -5.38
C TYR A 131 -1.73 -5.68 -5.59
N LYS A 132 -2.20 -5.59 -6.84
CA LYS A 132 -3.42 -4.84 -7.18
C LYS A 132 -4.64 -5.40 -6.43
N THR A 133 -5.61 -4.53 -6.20
CA THR A 133 -6.92 -4.90 -5.63
C THR A 133 -8.05 -4.52 -6.60
N SER A 134 -9.30 -4.77 -6.20
CA SER A 134 -10.48 -4.26 -6.91
C SER A 134 -10.60 -2.73 -6.92
N VAL A 135 -9.84 -2.02 -6.09
CA VAL A 135 -9.87 -0.57 -5.97
C VAL A 135 -8.59 -0.02 -6.58
N ASP A 136 -8.71 0.65 -7.73
CA ASP A 136 -7.54 1.27 -8.35
C ASP A 136 -6.93 2.33 -7.43
N GLY A 137 -5.60 2.40 -7.41
CA GLY A 137 -4.91 3.23 -6.45
C GLY A 137 -4.54 2.54 -5.12
N ILE A 138 -5.17 1.40 -4.80
CA ILE A 138 -5.02 0.72 -3.50
C ILE A 138 -4.51 -0.71 -3.71
N GLY A 139 -3.38 -1.01 -3.08
CA GLY A 139 -2.70 -2.30 -3.12
C GLY A 139 -2.79 -3.05 -1.81
N ILE A 140 -2.50 -4.34 -1.85
CA ILE A 140 -2.52 -5.22 -0.69
C ILE A 140 -1.26 -6.08 -0.65
N SER A 141 -0.72 -6.30 0.54
CA SER A 141 0.33 -7.31 0.74
C SER A 141 -0.09 -8.27 1.84
N TYR A 142 0.34 -9.52 1.68
CA TYR A 142 0.19 -10.57 2.67
C TYR A 142 1.55 -11.04 3.13
N ASN A 143 1.75 -11.14 4.44
CA ASN A 143 2.89 -11.82 5.02
C ASN A 143 2.38 -12.96 5.89
N ASP A 144 3.11 -14.06 5.94
CA ASP A 144 2.78 -15.18 6.81
C ASP A 144 2.83 -14.73 8.28
N ALA A 145 1.77 -14.99 9.02
CA ALA A 145 1.66 -14.60 10.42
C ALA A 145 1.45 -15.79 11.35
N ASP A 146 1.56 -17.02 10.84
CA ASP A 146 1.41 -18.22 11.66
C ASP A 146 2.48 -18.23 12.76
N PRO A 147 2.09 -18.30 14.04
CA PRO A 147 3.03 -18.29 15.15
C PRO A 147 4.06 -19.42 15.12
N SER A 148 3.71 -20.56 14.50
CA SER A 148 4.55 -21.76 14.45
C SER A 148 5.39 -21.85 13.17
N SER A 149 5.24 -20.88 12.27
CA SER A 149 5.89 -20.92 10.97
C SER A 149 7.32 -20.40 10.99
N GLU A 150 8.21 -21.16 10.36
CA GLU A 150 9.59 -20.77 10.07
C GLU A 150 9.65 -19.59 9.09
N SER A 151 8.61 -19.43 8.26
CA SER A 151 8.48 -18.32 7.33
C SER A 151 7.73 -17.11 7.89
N LYS A 152 7.43 -17.06 9.20
CA LYS A 152 6.71 -15.95 9.81
C LYS A 152 7.34 -14.60 9.46
N GLY A 153 6.52 -13.67 9.00
CA GLY A 153 6.91 -12.34 8.53
C GLY A 153 7.36 -12.30 7.07
N SER A 154 7.53 -13.44 6.40
CA SER A 154 7.91 -13.48 4.98
C SER A 154 6.73 -13.12 4.08
N PRO A 155 6.96 -12.43 2.95
CA PRO A 155 5.91 -12.10 2.00
C PRO A 155 5.35 -13.36 1.35
N ILE A 156 4.03 -13.47 1.29
CA ILE A 156 3.34 -14.52 0.55
C ILE A 156 3.31 -14.12 -0.92
N THR A 157 3.70 -15.04 -1.79
CA THR A 157 3.83 -14.80 -3.24
C THR A 157 3.06 -15.86 -4.03
N PRO A 158 2.95 -15.71 -5.36
CA PRO A 158 2.42 -16.77 -6.21
C PRO A 158 3.30 -18.03 -6.29
N THR A 159 4.42 -18.06 -5.57
CA THR A 159 5.25 -19.25 -5.35
C THR A 159 5.02 -19.76 -3.94
N ALA A 160 4.85 -21.07 -3.80
CA ALA A 160 4.61 -21.74 -2.52
C ALA A 160 5.71 -21.43 -1.51
N LEU A 161 5.32 -20.77 -0.43
CA LEU A 161 6.14 -20.49 0.73
C LEU A 161 5.97 -21.65 1.71
N THR A 162 7.07 -22.32 2.06
CA THR A 162 7.05 -23.39 3.07
C THR A 162 6.95 -22.76 4.45
N LYS A 163 5.92 -23.12 5.22
CA LYS A 163 5.68 -22.63 6.57
C LYS A 163 6.46 -23.43 7.61
N TYR A 164 6.25 -24.73 7.64
CA TYR A 164 6.94 -25.65 8.54
C TYR A 164 6.72 -27.10 8.07
N ILE A 165 7.50 -28.02 8.65
CA ILE A 165 7.34 -29.46 8.46
C ILE A 165 6.83 -30.05 9.77
N ALA A 166 5.74 -30.82 9.71
CA ALA A 166 5.22 -31.51 10.89
C ALA A 166 5.24 -33.03 10.69
N ASN A 167 5.44 -33.75 11.80
CA ASN A 167 5.33 -35.21 11.84
C ASN A 167 4.01 -35.62 12.51
N VAL A 168 2.89 -35.39 11.81
CA VAL A 168 1.53 -35.61 12.34
C VAL A 168 0.63 -36.22 11.28
N ASN A 169 -0.26 -37.12 11.69
CA ASN A 169 -1.23 -37.74 10.79
C ASN A 169 -2.44 -36.83 10.53
N THR A 170 -2.79 -35.96 11.47
CA THR A 170 -3.90 -35.02 11.31
C THR A 170 -3.49 -33.67 11.87
N THR A 171 -3.79 -32.59 11.15
CA THR A 171 -3.63 -31.24 11.66
C THR A 171 -4.69 -30.29 11.14
N ASN A 172 -4.88 -29.20 11.88
CA ASN A 172 -5.56 -28.02 11.39
C ASN A 172 -4.60 -27.17 10.56
N VAL A 173 -5.04 -26.80 9.36
CA VAL A 173 -4.27 -26.02 8.38
C VAL A 173 -4.93 -24.66 8.27
N HIS A 174 -4.44 -23.69 9.03
CA HIS A 174 -5.02 -22.35 9.13
C HIS A 174 -4.23 -21.28 8.37
N VAL A 175 -4.96 -20.41 7.69
CA VAL A 175 -4.41 -19.28 6.92
C VAL A 175 -4.22 -18.09 7.85
N TRP A 176 -3.04 -18.02 8.46
CA TRP A 176 -2.62 -16.90 9.30
C TRP A 176 -1.84 -15.87 8.48
N VAL A 177 -2.35 -14.64 8.39
CA VAL A 177 -1.71 -13.58 7.60
C VAL A 177 -1.69 -12.23 8.31
N ASP A 178 -0.62 -11.48 8.09
CA ASP A 178 -0.64 -10.03 8.25
C ASP A 178 -1.10 -9.41 6.94
N VAL A 179 -2.12 -8.56 7.00
CA VAL A 179 -2.63 -7.82 5.85
C VAL A 179 -2.22 -6.36 5.97
N ARG A 180 -1.62 -5.82 4.91
CA ARG A 180 -1.30 -4.38 4.81
C ARG A 180 -1.92 -3.82 3.54
N LEU A 181 -2.52 -2.64 3.67
CA LEU A 181 -3.03 -1.85 2.56
C LEU A 181 -2.03 -0.75 2.21
N TRP A 182 -1.90 -0.50 0.92
CA TRP A 182 -0.92 0.40 0.36
C TRP A 182 -1.60 1.35 -0.61
N ARG A 183 -1.20 2.62 -0.61
CA ARG A 183 -1.48 3.49 -1.75
C ARG A 183 -0.46 3.16 -2.83
N TYR A 184 -0.89 2.79 -4.03
CA TYR A 184 -0.07 2.86 -5.23
C TYR A 184 -0.86 3.59 -6.30
N SER A 185 -0.40 4.73 -6.78
CA SER A 185 -1.23 5.52 -7.71
C SER A 185 -0.96 5.14 -9.17
N ALA A 186 -2.02 4.95 -9.96
CA ALA A 186 -1.96 5.02 -11.42
C ALA A 186 -2.40 6.40 -11.96
N ALA A 187 -3.18 7.17 -11.20
CA ALA A 187 -3.58 8.55 -11.49
C ALA A 187 -2.99 9.52 -10.45
N ALA A 188 -2.58 10.72 -10.86
CA ALA A 188 -1.80 11.62 -10.01
C ALA A 188 -2.50 12.03 -8.69
N ASP A 189 -3.83 12.24 -8.69
CA ASP A 189 -4.45 13.07 -7.64
C ASP A 189 -5.80 12.59 -7.06
N SER A 190 -6.28 11.36 -7.32
CA SER A 190 -7.55 10.91 -6.72
C SER A 190 -7.53 9.43 -6.33
N LEU A 191 -7.29 9.16 -5.04
CA LEU A 191 -7.71 7.90 -4.45
C LEU A 191 -9.21 7.95 -4.13
N PRO A 192 -9.94 6.84 -4.27
CA PRO A 192 -11.31 6.76 -3.81
C PRO A 192 -11.37 6.98 -2.29
N PHE A 193 -12.37 7.72 -1.85
CA PHE A 193 -12.63 8.03 -0.44
C PHE A 193 -14.03 7.58 -0.02
N GLY A 194 -14.22 7.41 1.28
CA GLY A 194 -15.40 6.81 1.90
C GLY A 194 -15.10 5.44 2.51
N LEU A 195 -16.18 4.69 2.73
CA LEU A 195 -16.08 3.28 3.13
C LEU A 195 -15.75 2.45 1.90
N LEU A 196 -14.55 1.87 1.88
CA LEU A 196 -14.07 1.06 0.76
C LEU A 196 -14.21 -0.43 1.08
N ASN A 197 -14.67 -1.20 0.11
CA ASN A 197 -14.65 -2.66 0.12
C ASN A 197 -13.59 -3.13 -0.87
N ILE A 198 -12.43 -3.53 -0.35
CA ILE A 198 -11.23 -3.84 -1.14
C ILE A 198 -11.10 -5.34 -1.26
N GLN A 199 -11.09 -5.85 -2.49
CA GLN A 199 -10.88 -7.28 -2.75
C GLN A 199 -9.44 -7.52 -3.18
N GLY A 200 -8.72 -8.37 -2.44
CA GLY A 200 -7.35 -8.79 -2.76
C GLY A 200 -7.28 -10.08 -3.59
N PRO A 201 -6.07 -10.51 -3.99
CA PRO A 201 -5.88 -11.79 -4.65
C PRO A 201 -6.14 -12.95 -3.69
N ALA A 202 -6.56 -14.10 -4.23
CA ALA A 202 -6.87 -15.28 -3.43
C ALA A 202 -5.61 -15.80 -2.73
N ILE A 203 -5.77 -16.22 -1.47
CA ILE A 203 -4.71 -16.85 -0.68
C ILE A 203 -5.07 -18.30 -0.49
N ALA A 204 -4.11 -19.19 -0.75
CA ALA A 204 -4.27 -20.61 -0.54
C ALA A 204 -3.26 -21.11 0.50
N GLN A 205 -3.64 -22.19 1.15
CA GLN A 205 -2.75 -23.03 1.94
C GLN A 205 -2.90 -24.47 1.49
N GLY A 206 -1.81 -25.21 1.64
CA GLY A 206 -1.78 -26.60 1.22
C GLY A 206 -0.80 -27.42 2.01
N VAL A 207 -0.89 -28.73 1.78
CA VAL A 207 -0.02 -29.74 2.34
C VAL A 207 0.72 -30.41 1.20
N GLY A 208 2.03 -30.46 1.32
CA GLY A 208 2.93 -31.00 0.31
C GLY A 208 3.85 -32.08 0.87
N ALA A 209 4.45 -32.82 -0.04
CA ALA A 209 5.40 -33.87 0.31
C ALA A 209 6.75 -33.27 0.74
N SER A 210 7.26 -33.68 1.90
CA SER A 210 8.43 -33.05 2.54
C SER A 210 9.79 -33.57 2.03
N SER A 211 9.88 -34.80 1.51
CA SER A 211 11.13 -35.39 1.04
C SER A 211 11.26 -35.35 -0.49
N ALA A 212 12.46 -35.09 -1.00
CA ALA A 212 12.73 -35.15 -2.43
C ALA A 212 12.50 -36.58 -2.96
N GLY A 213 11.52 -36.75 -3.86
CA GLY A 213 11.07 -38.06 -4.35
C GLY A 213 9.60 -38.36 -4.08
N ASP A 214 9.09 -38.00 -2.90
CA ASP A 214 7.70 -38.28 -2.49
C ASP A 214 6.66 -37.64 -3.42
N VAL A 215 5.55 -38.32 -3.64
CA VAL A 215 4.44 -37.83 -4.45
C VAL A 215 3.12 -37.93 -3.66
N ILE A 216 2.21 -37.04 -3.97
CA ILE A 216 0.84 -37.05 -3.45
C ILE A 216 -0.02 -37.71 -4.51
N ASP A 217 -0.47 -38.92 -4.21
CA ASP A 217 -1.27 -39.74 -5.13
C ASP A 217 -2.74 -39.25 -5.15
N ARG A 218 -3.21 -38.68 -4.04
CA ARG A 218 -4.60 -38.23 -3.89
C ARG A 218 -4.72 -36.90 -3.15
N CYS A 219 -5.44 -35.98 -3.78
CA CYS A 219 -5.92 -34.73 -3.18
C CYS A 219 -7.44 -34.63 -3.39
N SER A 220 -8.12 -33.80 -2.60
CA SER A 220 -9.41 -33.25 -2.99
C SER A 220 -9.34 -32.51 -4.35
N SER A 221 -10.46 -32.41 -5.06
CA SER A 221 -10.60 -31.97 -6.48
C SER A 221 -10.11 -30.55 -6.85
N LEU A 222 -9.32 -29.87 -6.01
CA LEU A 222 -8.91 -28.47 -6.15
C LEU A 222 -7.38 -28.26 -6.08
N SER A 223 -6.56 -29.27 -6.38
CA SER A 223 -5.10 -29.07 -6.46
C SER A 223 -4.76 -28.15 -7.66
N THR A 224 -4.24 -26.95 -7.41
CA THR A 224 -3.65 -26.11 -8.45
C THR A 224 -2.20 -25.79 -8.11
N GLY A 225 -1.28 -26.17 -9.02
CA GLY A 225 0.14 -25.81 -8.95
C GLY A 225 1.03 -26.87 -8.31
N THR A 226 1.92 -27.44 -9.13
CA THR A 226 2.97 -28.42 -8.74
C THR A 226 2.45 -29.81 -8.38
N ASN A 227 1.43 -30.30 -9.10
CA ASN A 227 1.16 -31.74 -9.17
C ASN A 227 2.45 -32.48 -9.57
N PRO A 228 2.89 -33.52 -8.83
CA PRO A 228 2.16 -34.27 -7.81
C PRO A 228 2.57 -33.97 -6.35
N ARG A 229 3.08 -32.78 -5.99
CA ARG A 229 3.73 -32.57 -4.68
C ARG A 229 3.01 -31.65 -3.70
N LEU A 230 1.89 -31.05 -4.09
CA LEU A 230 1.12 -30.11 -3.25
C LEU A 230 -0.39 -30.30 -3.45
N CYS A 231 -1.12 -30.55 -2.36
CA CYS A 231 -2.56 -30.39 -2.30
C CYS A 231 -2.91 -29.04 -1.69
N LEU A 232 -3.67 -28.20 -2.40
CA LEU A 232 -4.31 -27.05 -1.76
C LEU A 232 -5.48 -27.55 -0.93
N THR A 233 -5.46 -27.24 0.36
CA THR A 233 -6.43 -27.73 1.34
C THR A 233 -7.36 -26.63 1.81
N ASP A 234 -7.01 -25.37 1.60
CA ASP A 234 -7.83 -24.21 1.93
C ASP A 234 -7.54 -23.05 0.99
N ILE A 235 -8.58 -22.46 0.41
CA ILE A 235 -8.53 -21.36 -0.55
C ILE A 235 -9.48 -20.28 -0.07
N ILE A 236 -8.91 -19.17 0.36
CA ILE A 236 -9.64 -17.95 0.65
C ILE A 236 -9.85 -17.20 -0.67
N LYS A 237 -11.01 -17.42 -1.26
CA LYS A 237 -11.42 -16.80 -2.52
C LYS A 237 -11.99 -15.42 -2.22
N TYR A 238 -11.44 -14.40 -2.87
CA TYR A 238 -11.88 -13.01 -2.73
C TYR A 238 -11.80 -12.48 -1.28
N PRO A 239 -10.61 -12.40 -0.67
CA PRO A 239 -10.46 -11.75 0.62
C PRO A 239 -10.91 -10.29 0.53
N GLN A 240 -11.94 -9.94 1.30
CA GLN A 240 -12.52 -8.61 1.35
C GLN A 240 -12.04 -7.86 2.60
N ILE A 241 -11.39 -6.73 2.38
CA ILE A 241 -10.93 -5.83 3.43
C ILE A 241 -11.78 -4.56 3.37
N THR A 242 -12.53 -4.29 4.44
CA THR A 242 -13.30 -3.06 4.56
C THR A 242 -12.51 -2.04 5.37
N THR A 243 -12.40 -0.80 4.90
CA THR A 243 -11.71 0.28 5.61
C THR A 243 -12.30 1.64 5.26
N SER A 244 -12.13 2.64 6.14
CA SER A 244 -12.51 4.03 5.84
C SER A 244 -11.31 4.86 5.42
N VAL A 245 -11.36 5.39 4.21
CA VAL A 245 -10.34 6.28 3.63
C VAL A 245 -10.97 7.65 3.43
N TYR A 246 -10.38 8.69 4.00
CA TYR A 246 -10.84 10.06 3.83
C TYR A 246 -9.86 10.82 2.93
N SER A 247 -10.39 11.69 2.08
CA SER A 247 -9.57 12.66 1.37
C SER A 247 -8.88 13.57 2.38
N GLY A 248 -7.65 14.00 2.11
CA GLY A 248 -6.99 15.06 2.86
C GLY A 248 -7.42 16.46 2.43
N THR A 249 -8.35 16.58 1.48
CA THR A 249 -8.80 17.88 0.94
C THR A 249 -9.83 18.53 1.84
N CYS A 250 -9.64 19.82 2.12
CA CYS A 250 -10.67 20.66 2.70
C CYS A 250 -11.56 21.23 1.59
N GLU A 251 -12.86 21.18 1.80
CA GLU A 251 -13.86 21.65 0.84
C GLU A 251 -14.33 23.06 1.20
N PHE A 252 -14.73 23.85 0.21
CA PHE A 252 -15.48 25.05 0.53
C PHE A 252 -16.83 24.69 1.15
N VAL A 253 -17.26 25.47 2.14
CA VAL A 253 -18.62 25.36 2.67
C VAL A 253 -19.67 25.70 1.60
N ASN A 254 -19.33 26.61 0.67
CA ASN A 254 -20.10 26.91 -0.53
C ASN A 254 -19.28 26.57 -1.78
N ALA A 255 -19.82 25.78 -2.71
CA ALA A 255 -19.07 25.29 -3.88
C ALA A 255 -18.30 26.36 -4.67
N SER A 256 -18.77 27.62 -4.64
CA SER A 256 -18.03 28.79 -5.12
C SER A 256 -18.39 30.04 -4.32
N LYS A 257 -17.53 31.07 -4.39
CA LYS A 257 -17.80 32.43 -3.89
C LYS A 257 -17.56 33.44 -5.01
N THR A 258 -18.56 34.27 -5.28
CA THR A 258 -18.41 35.45 -6.14
C THR A 258 -18.13 36.68 -5.28
N VAL A 259 -17.03 37.38 -5.57
CA VAL A 259 -16.68 38.64 -4.90
C VAL A 259 -17.09 39.80 -5.78
N GLN A 260 -17.99 40.64 -5.28
CA GLN A 260 -18.43 41.84 -6.00
C GLN A 260 -17.41 42.96 -5.80
N MET A 261 -16.50 43.12 -6.76
CA MET A 261 -15.44 44.14 -6.74
C MET A 261 -15.96 45.58 -6.91
N GLY A 262 -17.17 45.70 -7.48
CA GLY A 262 -17.83 46.97 -7.77
C GLY A 262 -17.23 47.73 -8.95
N LYS A 263 -17.86 48.85 -9.30
CA LYS A 263 -17.36 49.79 -10.31
C LYS A 263 -16.32 50.70 -9.69
N ARG A 264 -15.11 50.72 -10.24
CA ARG A 264 -13.99 51.53 -9.73
C ARG A 264 -13.46 52.44 -10.83
N ASN A 265 -13.18 53.69 -10.47
CA ASN A 265 -12.51 54.63 -11.36
C ASN A 265 -11.02 54.60 -11.06
N ILE A 266 -10.23 54.04 -11.98
CA ILE A 266 -8.76 54.11 -11.94
C ILE A 266 -8.36 55.21 -12.93
N PRO A 267 -7.80 56.34 -12.45
CA PRO A 267 -7.39 57.42 -13.34
C PRO A 267 -6.41 56.94 -14.42
N ALA A 268 -6.55 57.45 -15.64
CA ALA A 268 -5.68 57.06 -16.76
C ALA A 268 -4.19 57.35 -16.49
N ASN A 269 -3.91 58.37 -15.68
CA ASN A 269 -2.57 58.79 -15.25
C ASN A 269 -2.19 58.29 -13.84
N ALA A 270 -2.96 57.37 -13.26
CA ALA A 270 -2.64 56.82 -11.95
C ALA A 270 -1.26 56.16 -11.96
N ALA A 271 -0.46 56.34 -10.91
CA ALA A 271 0.84 55.69 -10.80
C ALA A 271 0.73 54.16 -10.81
N GLU A 272 1.82 53.47 -11.19
CA GLU A 272 1.93 52.03 -10.94
C GLU A 272 1.76 51.76 -9.44
N GLY A 273 0.99 50.74 -9.10
CA GLY A 273 0.62 50.40 -7.73
C GLY A 273 -0.64 51.10 -7.23
N TYR A 274 -1.25 52.02 -7.98
CA TYR A 274 -2.54 52.61 -7.60
C TYR A 274 -3.61 51.51 -7.48
N GLY A 275 -4.20 51.41 -6.30
CA GLY A 275 -5.22 50.42 -5.97
C GLY A 275 -6.60 51.03 -5.76
N SER A 276 -7.65 50.27 -6.07
CA SER A 276 -9.00 50.59 -5.59
C SER A 276 -9.11 50.30 -4.08
N PRO A 277 -10.17 50.77 -3.40
CA PRO A 277 -10.49 50.29 -2.07
C PRO A 277 -10.60 48.76 -2.02
N TRP A 278 -10.17 48.18 -0.90
CA TRP A 278 -10.27 46.76 -0.62
C TRP A 278 -11.73 46.33 -0.44
N VAL A 279 -12.04 45.10 -0.84
CA VAL A 279 -13.33 44.43 -0.62
C VAL A 279 -13.13 43.08 0.04
N ASP A 280 -14.16 42.59 0.75
CA ASP A 280 -14.13 41.28 1.39
C ASP A 280 -14.13 40.14 0.36
N ALA A 281 -13.08 39.32 0.41
CA ALA A 281 -12.91 38.10 -0.37
C ALA A 281 -12.75 36.86 0.54
N SER A 282 -13.14 36.95 1.82
CA SER A 282 -13.01 35.86 2.79
C SER A 282 -13.76 34.61 2.35
N PHE A 283 -13.28 33.43 2.67
CA PHE A 283 -13.96 32.18 2.31
C PHE A 283 -13.89 31.20 3.46
N GLN A 284 -14.80 30.23 3.48
CA GLN A 284 -14.92 29.27 4.54
C GLN A 284 -14.62 27.88 4.01
N LEU A 285 -13.75 27.16 4.71
CA LEU A 285 -13.43 25.77 4.39
C LEU A 285 -13.90 24.84 5.52
N ARG A 286 -14.30 23.64 5.14
CA ARG A 286 -14.52 22.50 6.02
C ARG A 286 -13.49 21.44 5.71
N CYS A 287 -12.76 21.00 6.71
CA CYS A 287 -11.81 19.90 6.57
C CYS A 287 -12.39 18.60 7.16
N PRO A 288 -12.07 17.44 6.58
CA PRO A 288 -12.33 16.15 7.24
C PRO A 288 -11.43 16.00 8.47
N ASP A 289 -11.78 15.07 9.36
CA ASP A 289 -10.94 14.75 10.51
C ASP A 289 -9.60 14.15 10.08
N ALA A 290 -8.54 14.49 10.81
CA ALA A 290 -7.17 14.04 10.59
C ALA A 290 -6.93 12.70 11.30
N TRP A 291 -7.06 11.59 10.57
CA TRP A 291 -6.81 10.25 11.10
C TRP A 291 -5.35 9.80 10.95
N GLY A 292 -4.55 10.50 10.14
CA GLY A 292 -3.21 10.10 9.75
C GLY A 292 -3.21 8.87 8.85
N TYR A 293 -2.06 8.23 8.73
CA TYR A 293 -1.87 6.96 8.01
C TYR A 293 -0.77 6.13 8.67
N TYR A 294 -0.75 4.83 8.39
CA TYR A 294 0.22 3.90 8.98
C TYR A 294 1.42 3.79 8.06
N SER A 295 2.50 4.52 8.34
CA SER A 295 3.63 4.65 7.41
C SER A 295 4.74 3.62 7.60
N ASN A 296 4.74 2.88 8.72
CA ASN A 296 5.81 1.95 9.08
C ASN A 296 5.32 0.50 8.98
N PRO A 297 5.65 -0.23 7.90
CA PRO A 297 5.25 -1.63 7.74
C PRO A 297 5.78 -2.57 8.84
N SER A 298 6.93 -2.24 9.43
CA SER A 298 7.57 -2.98 10.52
C SER A 298 6.97 -2.65 11.89
N SER A 299 6.30 -1.50 12.03
CA SER A 299 5.56 -1.09 13.22
C SER A 299 4.14 -0.66 12.84
N PRO A 300 3.27 -1.62 12.47
CA PRO A 300 1.94 -1.36 11.91
C PRO A 300 0.94 -0.71 12.88
N THR A 301 1.34 -0.44 14.12
CA THR A 301 0.55 0.31 15.11
C THR A 301 0.93 1.80 15.16
N THR A 302 2.06 2.18 14.56
CA THR A 302 2.54 3.56 14.55
C THR A 302 1.84 4.38 13.47
N ILE A 303 1.15 5.42 13.89
CA ILE A 303 0.44 6.34 13.00
C ILE A 303 1.32 7.55 12.71
N THR A 304 1.52 7.86 11.44
CA THR A 304 1.99 9.17 10.99
C THR A 304 0.81 10.12 10.93
N ARG A 305 0.90 11.21 11.70
CA ARG A 305 -0.15 12.22 11.80
C ARG A 305 -0.17 13.10 10.54
N ASN A 306 -1.37 13.54 10.14
CA ASN A 306 -1.47 14.63 9.17
C ASN A 306 -0.82 15.87 9.77
N SER A 307 0.00 16.56 8.98
CA SER A 307 0.79 17.69 9.43
C SER A 307 -0.04 18.97 9.40
N ALA A 308 0.23 19.95 8.53
CA ALA A 308 -0.55 21.19 8.44
C ALA A 308 -1.54 21.15 7.25
N VAL A 309 -2.62 21.95 7.33
CA VAL A 309 -3.41 22.29 6.14
C VAL A 309 -2.70 23.38 5.36
N MET A 310 -2.40 23.10 4.09
CA MET A 310 -1.76 24.06 3.19
C MET A 310 -2.78 24.58 2.18
N VAL A 311 -2.88 25.90 2.07
CA VAL A 311 -3.76 26.62 1.16
C VAL A 311 -2.92 27.20 0.02
N THR A 312 -3.32 26.92 -1.22
CA THR A 312 -2.69 27.46 -2.44
C THR A 312 -3.74 28.19 -3.26
N VAL A 313 -3.46 29.43 -3.64
CA VAL A 313 -4.32 30.23 -4.53
C VAL A 313 -3.73 30.21 -5.94
N LYS A 314 -4.48 29.67 -6.90
CA LYS A 314 -4.06 29.49 -8.30
C LYS A 314 -4.96 30.30 -9.24
N PRO A 315 -4.46 31.42 -9.79
CA PRO A 315 -5.21 32.16 -10.80
C PRO A 315 -5.35 31.37 -12.10
N ARG A 316 -6.53 31.42 -12.73
CA ARG A 316 -6.76 30.71 -14.01
C ARG A 316 -6.13 31.40 -15.22
N ASP A 317 -6.25 32.73 -15.30
CA ASP A 317 -5.82 33.49 -16.47
C ASP A 317 -4.34 33.92 -16.41
N GLY A 318 -3.63 33.49 -15.35
CA GLY A 318 -2.21 33.71 -15.16
C GLY A 318 -1.88 34.80 -14.12
N VAL A 319 -0.58 34.90 -13.84
CA VAL A 319 -0.03 35.75 -12.78
C VAL A 319 0.62 36.99 -13.39
N VAL A 320 0.45 38.14 -12.72
CA VAL A 320 1.19 39.37 -13.02
C VAL A 320 2.38 39.50 -12.07
N ASN A 321 2.15 39.34 -10.76
CA ASN A 321 3.21 39.32 -9.75
C ASN A 321 2.82 38.38 -8.60
N ALA A 322 3.46 37.21 -8.53
CA ALA A 322 3.14 36.18 -7.55
C ALA A 322 3.38 36.65 -6.10
N SER A 323 4.50 37.32 -5.85
CA SER A 323 4.91 37.76 -4.51
C SER A 323 4.04 38.88 -3.94
N LYS A 324 3.40 39.67 -4.81
CA LYS A 324 2.49 40.76 -4.44
C LYS A 324 1.01 40.38 -4.49
N GLY A 325 0.69 39.13 -4.83
CA GLY A 325 -0.69 38.65 -4.94
C GLY A 325 -1.46 39.18 -6.15
N ILE A 326 -0.78 39.58 -7.23
CA ILE A 326 -1.40 40.23 -8.39
C ILE A 326 -1.59 39.22 -9.52
N PHE A 327 -2.82 39.03 -9.98
CA PHE A 327 -3.17 38.16 -11.09
C PHE A 327 -3.92 38.88 -12.21
N LYS A 328 -3.95 38.26 -13.39
CA LYS A 328 -4.55 38.83 -14.60
C LYS A 328 -6.07 38.79 -14.53
N LEU A 329 -6.69 39.71 -15.27
CA LEU A 329 -8.10 39.62 -15.63
C LEU A 329 -8.31 38.55 -16.71
N ASP A 330 -9.57 38.16 -16.93
CA ASP A 330 -9.98 37.17 -17.94
C ASP A 330 -9.75 37.60 -19.42
N GLY A 331 -9.35 38.87 -19.62
CA GLY A 331 -9.06 39.43 -20.94
C GLY A 331 -10.29 39.91 -21.73
N SER A 332 -11.49 39.84 -21.16
CA SER A 332 -12.75 40.20 -21.85
C SER A 332 -13.07 41.70 -21.89
N GLY A 333 -12.31 42.54 -21.20
CA GLY A 333 -12.66 43.95 -21.03
C GLY A 333 -11.48 44.87 -20.69
N ALA A 334 -11.43 45.32 -19.44
CA ALA A 334 -10.45 46.30 -18.97
C ALA A 334 -9.01 45.83 -19.20
N GLN A 335 -8.13 46.80 -19.45
CA GLN A 335 -6.70 46.56 -19.66
C GLN A 335 -5.85 47.42 -18.73
N GLY A 336 -4.60 47.02 -18.49
CA GLY A 336 -3.68 47.74 -17.61
C GLY A 336 -4.02 47.64 -16.12
N VAL A 337 -4.92 46.73 -15.75
CA VAL A 337 -5.39 46.50 -14.38
C VAL A 337 -5.29 45.00 -14.08
N GLY A 338 -4.95 44.66 -12.84
CA GLY A 338 -5.02 43.30 -12.31
C GLY A 338 -5.82 43.28 -11.00
N ILE A 339 -6.02 42.09 -10.45
CA ILE A 339 -6.63 41.92 -9.12
C ILE A 339 -5.52 41.54 -8.14
N GLN A 340 -5.44 42.26 -7.02
CA GLN A 340 -4.52 41.97 -5.93
C GLN A 340 -5.26 41.30 -4.77
N LEU A 341 -4.68 40.23 -4.23
CA LEU A 341 -5.18 39.54 -3.05
C LEU A 341 -4.23 39.71 -1.85
N ALA A 342 -4.80 39.83 -0.66
CA ALA A 342 -4.06 39.88 0.60
C ALA A 342 -4.78 39.08 1.69
N TRP A 343 -4.01 38.40 2.53
CA TRP A 343 -4.53 37.71 3.72
C TRP A 343 -4.94 38.72 4.80
N GLY A 344 -6.03 38.45 5.50
CA GLY A 344 -6.55 39.30 6.58
C GLY A 344 -7.82 40.06 6.19
N ASP A 345 -8.31 40.86 7.14
CA ASP A 345 -9.56 41.60 6.98
C ASP A 345 -9.41 42.78 6.02
N TYR A 346 -10.41 42.99 5.14
CA TYR A 346 -10.35 44.03 4.11
C TYR A 346 -10.27 45.45 4.71
N GLY A 347 -10.93 45.69 5.85
CA GLY A 347 -10.89 46.97 6.55
C GLY A 347 -9.55 47.30 7.20
N SER A 348 -8.67 46.31 7.34
CA SER A 348 -7.34 46.46 7.95
C SER A 348 -6.20 46.62 6.93
N GLN A 349 -6.50 46.47 5.63
CA GLN A 349 -5.47 46.54 4.59
C GLN A 349 -5.12 47.99 4.24
N GLY A 350 -3.83 48.29 4.23
CA GLY A 350 -3.30 49.56 3.73
C GLY A 350 -3.05 49.56 2.22
N GLU A 351 -2.43 50.63 1.73
CA GLU A 351 -2.01 50.71 0.31
C GLU A 351 -0.96 49.68 -0.06
N THR A 352 -0.04 49.39 0.86
CA THR A 352 0.80 48.19 0.77
C THR A 352 0.19 47.11 1.65
N PRO A 353 -0.22 45.97 1.10
CA PRO A 353 -0.81 44.92 1.91
C PRO A 353 0.21 44.37 2.91
N ALA A 354 -0.21 44.17 4.15
CA ALA A 354 0.66 43.64 5.21
C ALA A 354 1.08 42.18 4.95
N LYS A 355 0.17 41.41 4.35
CA LYS A 355 0.37 39.99 4.01
C LYS A 355 -0.18 39.71 2.61
N PRO A 356 0.51 40.09 1.53
CA PRO A 356 0.07 39.75 0.18
C PRO A 356 -0.03 38.24 0.01
N VAL A 357 -1.03 37.77 -0.75
CA VAL A 357 -1.14 36.35 -1.08
C VAL A 357 0.01 35.96 -2.00
N GLN A 358 0.80 34.95 -1.62
CA GLN A 358 1.80 34.38 -2.51
C GLN A 358 1.13 33.41 -3.49
N LEU A 359 0.88 33.86 -4.71
CA LEU A 359 0.16 33.06 -5.72
C LEU A 359 0.95 31.81 -6.10
N ASN A 360 0.24 30.71 -6.38
CA ASN A 360 0.80 29.40 -6.70
C ASN A 360 1.75 28.83 -5.62
N THR A 361 1.76 29.39 -4.41
CA THR A 361 2.63 28.98 -3.31
C THR A 361 1.80 28.43 -2.15
N PRO A 362 2.06 27.19 -1.70
CA PRO A 362 1.39 26.65 -0.52
C PRO A 362 1.68 27.49 0.73
N THR A 363 0.63 27.95 1.41
CA THR A 363 0.72 28.72 2.66
C THR A 363 -0.01 27.97 3.77
N ASN A 364 0.60 27.88 4.96
CA ASN A 364 0.00 27.20 6.10
C ASN A 364 -1.27 27.96 6.57
N ALA A 365 -2.41 27.26 6.64
CA ALA A 365 -3.69 27.83 7.02
C ALA A 365 -3.68 28.50 8.40
N SER A 366 -2.98 27.89 9.38
CA SER A 366 -2.86 28.44 10.74
C SER A 366 -2.05 29.74 10.81
N GLY A 367 -1.20 30.01 9.81
CA GLY A 367 -0.44 31.27 9.71
C GLY A 367 -1.26 32.43 9.12
N ILE A 368 -2.37 32.12 8.45
CA ILE A 368 -3.24 33.10 7.77
C ILE A 368 -4.64 33.21 8.40
N SER A 369 -5.04 32.26 9.25
CA SER A 369 -6.31 32.29 9.96
C SER A 369 -6.22 31.63 11.35
N SER A 370 -6.79 32.29 12.35
CA SER A 370 -6.95 31.74 13.71
C SER A 370 -8.03 30.65 13.82
N ASN A 371 -8.83 30.45 12.76
CA ASN A 371 -9.82 29.38 12.68
C ASN A 371 -9.21 28.03 12.33
N PHE A 372 -7.89 27.97 12.14
CA PHE A 372 -7.14 26.76 11.84
C PHE A 372 -6.07 26.51 12.91
N ALA A 373 -6.10 25.32 13.50
CA ALA A 373 -5.08 24.88 14.43
C ALA A 373 -3.76 24.60 13.69
N ALA A 374 -2.63 24.86 14.36
CA ALA A 374 -1.32 24.44 13.88
C ALA A 374 -1.17 22.92 14.02
N GLY A 375 -0.68 22.27 12.97
CA GLY A 375 -0.36 20.84 12.99
C GLY A 375 0.97 20.51 13.67
N PRO A 376 1.30 19.22 13.85
CA PRO A 376 0.56 18.04 13.40
C PRO A 376 -0.69 17.75 14.25
N TYR A 377 -1.74 17.24 13.61
CA TYR A 377 -3.04 17.02 14.25
C TYR A 377 -3.10 15.67 14.99
N ALA A 378 -3.75 15.66 16.16
CA ALA A 378 -4.03 14.42 16.87
C ALA A 378 -5.00 13.52 16.08
N LYS A 379 -4.93 12.21 16.29
CA LYS A 379 -5.80 11.24 15.61
C LYS A 379 -7.27 11.56 15.86
N GLY A 380 -8.03 11.74 14.78
CA GLY A 380 -9.47 12.04 14.83
C GLY A 380 -9.80 13.47 15.23
N SER A 381 -8.81 14.36 15.34
CA SER A 381 -9.04 15.79 15.52
C SER A 381 -9.24 16.50 14.17
N ASN A 382 -9.70 17.74 14.19
CA ASN A 382 -9.95 18.52 12.99
C ASN A 382 -9.00 19.72 12.91
N ALA A 383 -8.56 20.09 11.70
CA ALA A 383 -7.76 21.29 11.50
C ALA A 383 -8.55 22.58 11.76
N VAL A 384 -9.87 22.56 11.55
CA VAL A 384 -10.74 23.70 11.79
C VAL A 384 -11.06 23.78 13.28
N SER A 385 -10.61 24.86 13.93
CA SER A 385 -10.82 25.14 15.36
C SER A 385 -11.92 26.17 15.64
N GLY A 386 -12.47 26.79 14.59
CA GLY A 386 -13.54 27.78 14.65
C GLY A 386 -14.60 27.52 13.57
N ASP A 387 -15.03 28.57 12.87
CA ASP A 387 -15.96 28.45 11.75
C ASP A 387 -15.27 28.03 10.44
N GLY A 388 -13.94 27.98 10.39
CA GLY A 388 -13.18 27.65 9.18
C GLY A 388 -13.04 28.81 8.19
N THR A 389 -13.38 30.03 8.60
CA THR A 389 -13.21 31.24 7.77
C THR A 389 -11.73 31.59 7.64
N ILE A 390 -11.26 31.81 6.42
CA ILE A 390 -9.99 32.44 6.09
C ILE A 390 -10.30 33.84 5.58
N LYS A 391 -9.82 34.86 6.31
CA LYS A 391 -10.01 36.25 5.92
C LYS A 391 -9.08 36.59 4.75
N MET A 392 -9.66 37.18 3.71
CA MET A 392 -8.94 37.61 2.53
C MET A 392 -9.57 38.88 1.98
N ALA A 393 -8.74 39.77 1.47
CA ALA A 393 -9.14 41.01 0.84
C ALA A 393 -8.74 41.00 -0.64
N ALA A 394 -9.57 41.62 -1.47
CA ALA A 394 -9.28 41.82 -2.88
C ALA A 394 -9.39 43.30 -3.27
N ARG A 395 -8.62 43.75 -4.25
CA ARG A 395 -8.81 45.05 -4.91
C ARG A 395 -8.35 45.00 -6.37
N TYR A 396 -8.81 45.94 -7.18
CA TYR A 396 -8.13 46.23 -8.43
C TYR A 396 -6.84 46.99 -8.15
N ILE A 397 -5.81 46.73 -8.94
CA ILE A 397 -4.55 47.46 -8.90
C ILE A 397 -4.06 47.72 -10.31
N ARG A 398 -3.41 48.85 -10.55
CA ARG A 398 -2.66 49.11 -11.79
C ARG A 398 -1.25 48.54 -11.65
N PRO A 399 -0.93 47.36 -12.21
CA PRO A 399 0.43 46.84 -12.18
C PRO A 399 1.33 47.65 -13.12
N THR A 400 1.00 47.71 -14.41
CA THR A 400 1.79 48.39 -15.45
C THR A 400 0.90 48.65 -16.67
N GLY A 401 1.34 49.53 -17.58
CA GLY A 401 0.68 49.74 -18.87
C GLY A 401 -0.47 50.75 -18.87
N THR A 402 -1.07 50.97 -20.03
CA THR A 402 -2.16 51.93 -20.22
C THR A 402 -3.47 51.36 -19.70
N VAL A 403 -4.15 52.10 -18.84
CA VAL A 403 -5.46 51.70 -18.30
C VAL A 403 -6.53 51.94 -19.35
N GLN A 404 -7.31 50.90 -19.67
CA GLN A 404 -8.49 51.00 -20.53
C GLN A 404 -9.75 50.57 -19.76
N PRO A 405 -10.86 51.31 -19.86
CA PRO A 405 -12.09 50.97 -19.16
C PRO A 405 -12.75 49.72 -19.76
N GLY A 406 -13.43 48.94 -18.92
CA GLY A 406 -14.21 47.78 -19.36
C GLY A 406 -14.58 46.86 -18.18
N PRO A 407 -15.27 45.75 -18.44
CA PRO A 407 -15.45 44.67 -17.45
C PRO A 407 -14.10 44.15 -16.95
N ALA A 408 -13.96 43.92 -15.65
CA ALA A 408 -12.71 43.50 -15.03
C ALA A 408 -12.92 42.25 -14.16
N ASN A 409 -13.16 41.11 -14.79
CA ASN A 409 -13.38 39.86 -14.08
C ASN A 409 -12.09 39.05 -13.97
N GLY A 410 -12.03 38.14 -13.01
CA GLY A 410 -10.95 37.18 -12.87
C GLY A 410 -11.37 36.02 -11.99
N LEU A 411 -10.64 34.91 -12.09
CA LEU A 411 -10.95 33.69 -11.36
C LEU A 411 -9.69 33.10 -10.72
N VAL A 412 -9.83 32.65 -9.47
CA VAL A 412 -8.81 31.87 -8.76
C VAL A 412 -9.40 30.56 -8.26
N GLU A 413 -8.59 29.52 -8.30
CA GLU A 413 -8.86 28.25 -7.64
C GLU A 413 -8.14 28.23 -6.30
N ILE A 414 -8.82 27.74 -5.26
CA ILE A 414 -8.23 27.55 -3.95
C ILE A 414 -8.10 26.05 -3.71
N LEU A 415 -6.88 25.58 -3.50
CA LEU A 415 -6.58 24.21 -3.14
C LEU A 415 -6.16 24.18 -1.67
N ALA A 416 -6.87 23.42 -0.84
CA ALA A 416 -6.58 23.28 0.57
C ALA A 416 -6.49 21.79 0.94
N ASN A 417 -5.32 21.34 1.39
CA ASN A 417 -5.09 19.93 1.71
C ASN A 417 -4.24 19.76 2.97
N TYR A 418 -4.54 18.73 3.76
CA TYR A 418 -3.59 18.18 4.73
C TYR A 418 -2.31 17.75 4.00
N GLN A 419 -1.16 18.04 4.61
CA GLN A 419 0.15 17.52 4.22
C GLN A 419 0.43 16.18 4.88
#